data_AF-A0A435WXK2-F1
#
_entry.id   AF-A0A435WXK2-F1
#
_cell.length_a   1.000
_cell.length_b   1.000
_cell.length_c   1.000
_cell.angle_alpha   90.00
_cell.angle_beta   90.00
_cell.angle_gamma   90.00
#
_symmetry.space_group_name_H-M   'P 1'
#
loop_
_entity.id
_entity.type
_entity.pdbx_description
1 polymer ?
#
loop_
_entity_poly.entity_id
_entity_poly.type
_entity_poly.pdbx_seq_one_letter_code
_entity_poly.pdbx_strand_id
1 'polypeptide(L)'
;DGVLAARLERGDIVIAFGGGVIGDLAGFAAGIVRRGMNFVQIPTSLLAQVDSSVGGKTGINSARGKNLVGVFHQPKLVLADTGVLDTLPIREFRAGYAELAKYGLIDRPEFFVWLEENWAKVFAGGPERAQAIAEACRAKADVVARDEFETGDRALLNLGHTFGHALEAATQYDGTRLVL
;
A
#
# COMPACT_ATOMS: atom_id res chain seq x y z
N ASP A 1 7.31 -11.83 19.34
CA ASP A 1 7.29 -13.07 20.12
C ASP A 1 6.99 -14.30 19.27
N GLY A 2 5.84 -14.37 18.59
CA GLY A 2 5.46 -15.52 17.75
C GLY A 2 6.52 -16.00 16.74
N VAL A 3 7.22 -15.10 16.06
CA VAL A 3 8.33 -15.44 15.14
C VAL A 3 9.48 -16.19 15.85
N LEU A 4 9.82 -15.79 17.07
CA LEU A 4 10.87 -16.43 17.88
C LEU A 4 10.39 -17.77 18.43
N ALA A 5 9.14 -17.84 18.88
CA ALA A 5 8.51 -19.07 19.38
C ALA A 5 8.44 -20.16 18.30
N ALA A 6 8.20 -19.76 17.05
CA ALA A 6 8.23 -20.65 15.88
C ALA A 6 9.64 -21.12 15.48
N ARG A 7 10.68 -20.68 16.20
CA ARG A 7 12.10 -21.00 15.95
C ARG A 7 12.58 -20.64 14.54
N LEU A 8 11.98 -19.61 13.95
CA LEU A 8 12.40 -19.11 12.64
C LEU A 8 13.81 -18.49 12.71
N GLU A 9 14.60 -18.78 11.69
CA GLU A 9 15.97 -18.33 11.51
C GLU A 9 16.05 -17.11 10.58
N ARG A 10 17.22 -16.46 10.53
CA ARG A 10 17.41 -15.24 9.73
C ARG A 10 17.13 -15.44 8.24
N GLY A 11 17.40 -16.65 7.73
CA GLY A 11 17.17 -17.01 6.32
C GLY A 11 15.70 -17.26 5.98
N ASP A 12 14.85 -17.52 6.98
CA ASP A 12 13.43 -17.80 6.78
C ASP A 12 12.67 -16.55 6.33
N ILE A 13 11.45 -16.77 5.83
CA ILE A 13 10.61 -15.75 5.21
C ILE A 13 9.34 -15.55 6.02
N VAL A 14 9.05 -14.30 6.36
CA VAL A 14 7.74 -13.87 6.86
C VAL A 14 6.84 -13.53 5.66
N ILE A 15 5.66 -14.13 5.56
CA ILE A 15 4.69 -13.84 4.50
C ILE A 15 3.60 -12.92 5.07
N ALA A 16 3.46 -11.74 4.47
CA ALA A 16 2.40 -10.79 4.78
C ALA A 16 1.22 -10.99 3.82
N PHE A 17 0.22 -11.79 4.24
CA PHE A 17 -0.99 -12.03 3.47
C PHE A 17 -2.14 -11.19 4.03
N GLY A 18 -2.50 -10.10 3.35
CA GLY A 18 -3.55 -9.18 3.80
C GLY A 18 -3.47 -7.81 3.17
N GLY A 19 -4.26 -6.85 3.68
CA GLY A 19 -4.18 -5.44 3.30
C GLY A 19 -2.97 -4.72 3.91
N GLY A 20 -2.92 -3.39 3.75
CA GLY A 20 -1.76 -2.57 4.15
C GLY A 20 -1.38 -2.68 5.63
N VAL A 21 -2.36 -2.81 6.53
CA VAL A 21 -2.11 -3.00 7.97
C VAL A 21 -1.30 -4.27 8.26
N ILE A 22 -1.61 -5.38 7.58
CA ILE A 22 -0.86 -6.63 7.73
C ILE A 22 0.53 -6.48 7.10
N GLY A 23 0.62 -5.82 5.95
CA GLY A 23 1.90 -5.49 5.30
C GLY A 23 2.85 -4.73 6.22
N ASP A 24 2.38 -3.63 6.81
CA ASP A 24 3.17 -2.77 7.68
C ASP A 24 3.64 -3.51 8.95
N LEU A 25 2.72 -4.22 9.61
CA LEU A 25 3.03 -4.96 10.84
C LEU A 25 4.02 -6.10 10.58
N ALA A 26 3.77 -6.90 9.55
CA ALA A 26 4.62 -8.04 9.21
C ALA A 26 6.00 -7.57 8.71
N GLY A 27 6.05 -6.51 7.90
CA GLY A 27 7.28 -5.88 7.44
C GLY A 27 8.09 -5.32 8.60
N PHE A 28 7.45 -4.64 9.56
CA PHE A 28 8.12 -4.10 10.74
C PHE A 28 8.68 -5.22 11.61
N ALA A 29 7.87 -6.25 11.87
CA ALA A 29 8.30 -7.43 12.62
C ALA A 29 9.50 -8.12 11.94
N ALA A 30 9.45 -8.32 10.62
CA ALA A 30 10.55 -8.92 9.87
C ALA A 30 11.80 -8.03 9.88
N GLY A 31 11.66 -6.71 9.86
CA GLY A 31 12.78 -5.77 9.89
C GLY A 31 13.51 -5.74 11.24
N ILE A 32 12.80 -5.93 12.36
CA ILE A 32 13.40 -5.85 13.70
C ILE A 32 13.81 -7.22 14.26
N VAL A 33 13.07 -8.29 13.96
CA VAL A 33 13.37 -9.63 14.48
C VAL A 33 14.65 -10.13 13.83
N ARG A 34 15.56 -10.67 14.65
CA ARG A 34 16.91 -11.11 14.23
C ARG A 34 17.70 -10.04 13.47
N ARG A 35 17.37 -8.76 13.66
CA ARG A 35 17.95 -7.60 12.95
C ARG A 35 17.76 -7.67 11.42
N GLY A 36 16.61 -8.17 10.99
CA GLY A 36 16.25 -8.28 9.59
C GLY A 36 16.19 -9.74 9.13
N MET A 37 14.96 -10.21 8.95
CA MET A 37 14.58 -11.44 8.26
C MET A 37 14.06 -11.12 6.85
N ASN A 38 14.00 -12.12 5.99
CA ASN A 38 13.34 -11.98 4.70
C ASN A 38 11.83 -11.83 4.88
N PHE A 39 11.18 -11.08 3.99
CA PHE A 39 9.72 -11.05 3.95
C PHE A 39 9.18 -10.89 2.53
N VAL A 40 7.95 -11.34 2.32
CA VAL A 40 7.21 -11.27 1.06
C VAL A 40 5.84 -10.67 1.34
N GLN A 41 5.37 -9.77 0.46
CA GLN A 41 4.01 -9.25 0.52
C GLN A 41 3.10 -9.97 -0.46
N ILE A 42 1.92 -10.36 0.01
CA ILE A 42 0.80 -10.83 -0.81
C ILE A 42 -0.39 -9.89 -0.49
N PRO A 43 -0.40 -8.69 -1.08
CA PRO A 43 -1.41 -7.66 -0.80
C PRO A 43 -2.80 -8.08 -1.30
N THR A 44 -3.81 -8.03 -0.42
CA THR A 44 -5.19 -8.47 -0.71
C THR A 44 -6.21 -7.33 -0.81
N SER A 45 -5.78 -6.08 -0.72
CA SER A 45 -6.61 -4.91 -1.00
C SER A 45 -6.04 -4.13 -2.17
N LEU A 46 -6.89 -3.42 -2.92
CA LEU A 46 -6.42 -2.61 -4.04
C LEU A 46 -5.44 -1.55 -3.56
N LEU A 47 -5.75 -0.87 -2.43
CA LEU A 47 -4.87 0.10 -1.79
C LEU A 47 -3.48 -0.48 -1.51
N ALA A 48 -3.42 -1.72 -0.98
CA ALA A 48 -2.15 -2.36 -0.70
C ALA A 48 -1.39 -2.76 -1.98
N GLN A 49 -2.12 -3.21 -3.01
CA GLN A 49 -1.54 -3.60 -4.30
C GLN A 49 -0.93 -2.41 -5.05
N VAL A 50 -1.51 -1.21 -4.93
CA VAL A 50 -1.09 -0.04 -5.72
C VAL A 50 -0.18 0.92 -4.97
N ASP A 51 -0.23 0.91 -3.63
CA ASP A 51 0.52 1.85 -2.80
C ASP A 51 1.36 1.11 -1.75
N SER A 52 0.77 0.63 -0.64
CA SER A 52 1.55 0.26 0.56
C SER A 52 2.57 -0.87 0.37
N SER A 53 2.38 -1.74 -0.63
CA SER A 53 3.33 -2.84 -0.91
C SER A 53 4.62 -2.40 -1.61
N VAL A 54 4.70 -1.16 -2.11
CA VAL A 54 5.87 -0.60 -2.79
C VAL A 54 6.54 0.46 -1.90
N GLY A 55 7.86 0.40 -1.77
CA GLY A 55 8.67 1.45 -1.13
C GLY A 55 9.09 1.22 0.32
N GLY A 56 8.93 -0.01 0.84
CA GLY A 56 9.63 -0.51 2.02
C GLY A 56 9.29 0.16 3.36
N LYS A 57 8.30 1.05 3.41
CA LYS A 57 7.82 1.62 4.67
C LYS A 57 7.06 0.56 5.43
N THR A 58 7.44 0.36 6.69
CA THR A 58 6.78 -0.59 7.58
C THR A 58 6.71 0.02 8.97
N GLY A 59 5.67 -0.28 9.74
CA GLY A 59 5.54 0.31 11.05
C GLY A 59 4.26 -0.05 11.78
N ILE A 60 4.08 0.63 12.91
CA ILE A 60 2.92 0.50 13.78
C ILE A 60 2.49 1.89 14.27
N ASN A 61 1.22 1.97 14.64
CA ASN A 61 0.67 3.15 15.30
C ASN A 61 1.15 3.23 16.76
N SER A 62 1.23 4.45 17.27
CA SER A 62 1.43 4.72 18.68
C SER A 62 0.28 5.57 19.22
N ALA A 63 0.16 5.68 20.54
CA ALA A 63 -0.79 6.61 21.16
C ALA A 63 -0.53 8.09 20.78
N ARG A 64 0.65 8.40 20.20
CA ARG A 64 1.02 9.76 19.77
C ARG A 64 0.77 10.02 18.28
N GLY A 65 0.40 9.00 17.49
CA GLY A 65 0.12 9.18 16.07
C GLY A 65 0.28 7.91 15.24
N LYS A 66 -0.24 7.96 14.00
CA LYS A 66 -0.15 6.88 13.02
C LYS A 66 1.29 6.73 12.49
N ASN A 67 1.73 5.49 12.30
CA ASN A 67 2.99 5.11 11.64
C ASN A 67 4.27 5.83 12.16
N LEU A 68 4.29 6.26 13.43
CA LEU A 68 5.44 6.97 14.02
C LEU A 68 6.58 6.03 14.45
N VAL A 69 6.33 4.72 14.53
CA VAL A 69 7.33 3.71 14.90
C VAL A 69 7.44 2.74 13.75
N GLY A 70 8.61 2.67 13.12
CA GLY A 70 8.78 1.89 11.90
C GLY A 70 10.22 1.72 11.49
N VAL A 71 10.42 0.94 10.42
CA VAL A 71 11.69 0.77 9.73
C VAL A 71 11.46 0.76 8.22
N PHE A 72 12.46 1.23 7.47
CA PHE A 72 12.53 0.98 6.04
C PHE A 72 13.08 -0.44 5.83
N HIS A 73 12.22 -1.37 5.39
CA HIS A 73 12.57 -2.77 5.13
C HIS A 73 11.91 -3.22 3.83
N GLN A 74 12.71 -3.52 2.80
CA GLN A 74 12.21 -3.86 1.46
C GLN A 74 11.81 -5.34 1.35
N PRO A 75 10.65 -5.67 0.76
CA PRO A 75 10.25 -7.06 0.53
C PRO A 75 11.16 -7.73 -0.49
N LYS A 76 11.30 -9.06 -0.38
CA LYS A 76 11.97 -9.88 -1.41
C LYS A 76 11.10 -10.09 -2.65
N LEU A 77 9.79 -10.03 -2.48
CA LEU A 77 8.80 -10.19 -3.53
C LEU A 77 7.49 -9.52 -3.09
N VAL A 78 6.77 -8.94 -4.06
CA VAL A 78 5.36 -8.55 -3.93
C VAL A 78 4.56 -9.37 -4.95
N LEU A 79 3.60 -10.14 -4.48
CA LEU A 79 2.70 -10.95 -5.32
C LEU A 79 1.30 -10.35 -5.29
N ALA A 80 0.99 -9.49 -6.27
CA ALA A 80 -0.32 -8.85 -6.42
C ALA A 80 -1.23 -9.68 -7.34
N ASP A 81 -1.89 -10.70 -6.79
CA ASP A 81 -2.94 -11.44 -7.49
C ASP A 81 -4.19 -10.56 -7.60
N THR A 82 -4.64 -10.26 -8.81
CA THR A 82 -5.79 -9.39 -9.05
C THR A 82 -7.13 -10.09 -8.79
N GLY A 83 -7.17 -11.42 -8.76
CA GLY A 83 -8.36 -12.21 -8.51
C GLY A 83 -8.84 -12.15 -7.06
N VAL A 84 -7.93 -11.95 -6.10
CA VAL A 84 -8.31 -11.80 -4.68
C VAL A 84 -9.21 -10.58 -4.45
N LEU A 85 -9.11 -9.57 -5.32
CA LEU A 85 -9.89 -8.34 -5.24
C LEU A 85 -11.37 -8.55 -5.54
N ASP A 86 -11.77 -9.67 -6.15
CA ASP A 86 -13.19 -10.00 -6.37
C ASP A 86 -13.93 -10.27 -5.06
N THR A 87 -13.20 -10.58 -3.98
CA THR A 87 -13.75 -10.77 -2.63
C THR A 87 -13.70 -9.50 -1.78
N LEU A 88 -13.07 -8.43 -2.28
CA LEU A 88 -12.87 -7.20 -1.54
C LEU A 88 -14.20 -6.41 -1.47
N PRO A 89 -14.62 -5.90 -0.30
CA PRO A 89 -15.79 -5.06 -0.23
C PRO A 89 -15.65 -3.85 -1.15
N ILE A 90 -16.72 -3.53 -1.89
CA ILE A 90 -16.72 -2.44 -2.89
C ILE A 90 -16.27 -1.10 -2.32
N ARG A 91 -16.53 -0.85 -1.03
CA ARG A 91 -16.10 0.36 -0.32
C ARG A 91 -14.56 0.44 -0.25
N GLU A 92 -13.91 -0.66 0.11
CA GLU A 92 -12.44 -0.77 0.19
C GLU A 92 -11.80 -0.77 -1.20
N PHE A 93 -12.48 -1.31 -2.21
CA PHE A 93 -12.02 -1.20 -3.61
C PHE A 93 -12.02 0.27 -4.07
N ARG A 94 -13.09 1.03 -3.76
CA ARG A 94 -13.16 2.47 -4.07
C ARG A 94 -12.07 3.27 -3.38
N ALA A 95 -11.72 2.92 -2.14
CA ALA A 95 -10.59 3.53 -1.43
C ALA A 95 -9.29 3.36 -2.21
N GLY A 96 -8.96 2.13 -2.60
CA GLY A 96 -7.78 1.86 -3.41
C GLY A 96 -7.80 2.51 -4.80
N TYR A 97 -8.98 2.69 -5.39
CA TYR A 97 -9.11 3.36 -6.69
C TYR A 97 -8.76 4.85 -6.62
N ALA A 98 -8.96 5.50 -5.48
CA ALA A 98 -8.55 6.90 -5.29
C ALA A 98 -7.04 7.07 -5.44
N GLU A 99 -6.25 6.08 -5.01
CA GLU A 99 -4.80 6.08 -5.20
C GLU A 99 -4.39 5.91 -6.67
N LEU A 100 -5.12 5.12 -7.46
CA LEU A 100 -4.90 5.04 -8.90
C LEU A 100 -5.08 6.42 -9.54
N ALA A 101 -6.17 7.11 -9.22
CA ALA A 101 -6.44 8.47 -9.70
C ALA A 101 -5.36 9.46 -9.24
N LYS A 102 -4.85 9.31 -8.00
CA LYS A 102 -3.77 10.14 -7.45
C LYS A 102 -2.52 10.07 -8.34
N TYR A 103 -2.06 8.88 -8.74
CA TYR A 103 -0.91 8.76 -9.64
C TYR A 103 -1.17 9.42 -10.99
N GLY A 104 -2.39 9.27 -11.52
CA GLY A 104 -2.83 9.99 -12.72
C GLY A 104 -2.67 11.52 -12.61
N LEU A 105 -3.11 12.07 -11.48
CA LEU A 105 -3.11 13.52 -11.21
C LEU A 105 -1.72 14.09 -10.89
N ILE A 106 -0.79 13.30 -10.38
CA ILE A 106 0.56 13.76 -10.01
C ILE A 106 1.42 13.97 -11.27
N ASP A 107 1.64 12.92 -12.05
CA ASP A 107 2.57 12.96 -13.19
C ASP A 107 2.21 12.01 -14.34
N ARG A 108 0.97 11.47 -14.39
CA ARG A 108 0.51 10.54 -15.42
C ARG A 108 -0.83 10.97 -16.03
N PRO A 109 -0.92 12.12 -16.73
CA PRO A 109 -2.18 12.63 -17.26
C PRO A 109 -2.88 11.66 -18.23
N GLU A 110 -2.11 10.94 -19.06
CA GLU A 110 -2.65 9.91 -19.96
C GLU A 110 -3.26 8.73 -19.18
N PHE A 111 -2.67 8.35 -18.05
CA PHE A 111 -3.23 7.33 -17.17
C PHE A 111 -4.52 7.81 -16.51
N PHE A 112 -4.59 9.08 -16.12
CA PHE A 112 -5.82 9.65 -15.58
C PHE A 112 -6.98 9.57 -16.58
N VAL A 113 -6.75 10.01 -17.83
CA VAL A 113 -7.76 9.90 -18.91
C VAL A 113 -8.13 8.44 -19.17
N TRP A 114 -7.14 7.55 -19.20
CA TRP A 114 -7.39 6.11 -19.38
C TRP A 114 -8.27 5.52 -18.26
N LEU A 115 -8.07 5.95 -17.00
CA LEU A 115 -8.91 5.54 -15.87
C LEU A 115 -10.36 6.04 -16.04
N GLU A 116 -10.58 7.25 -16.54
CA GLU A 116 -11.92 7.78 -16.83
C GLU A 116 -12.67 6.94 -17.88
N GLU A 117 -11.95 6.44 -18.88
CA GLU A 117 -12.52 5.62 -19.94
C GLU A 117 -12.74 4.15 -19.53
N ASN A 118 -11.92 3.62 -18.61
CA ASN A 118 -11.86 2.18 -18.32
C ASN A 118 -12.28 1.78 -16.90
N TRP A 119 -12.69 2.72 -16.03
CA TRP A 119 -13.02 2.43 -14.63
C TRP A 119 -13.97 1.24 -14.47
N ALA A 120 -15.02 1.15 -15.30
CA ALA A 120 -16.01 0.08 -15.18
C ALA A 120 -15.38 -1.32 -15.38
N LYS A 121 -14.39 -1.43 -16.27
CA LYS A 121 -13.68 -2.69 -16.55
C LYS A 121 -12.66 -3.03 -15.46
N VAL A 122 -12.02 -2.01 -14.87
CA VAL A 122 -11.16 -2.17 -13.68
C VAL A 122 -11.96 -2.77 -12.52
N PHE A 123 -13.15 -2.23 -12.27
CA PHE A 123 -14.06 -2.73 -11.24
C PHE A 123 -14.57 -4.14 -11.58
N ALA A 124 -14.85 -4.44 -12.84
CA ALA A 124 -15.32 -5.74 -13.30
C ALA A 124 -14.27 -6.88 -13.22
N GLY A 125 -12.99 -6.56 -12.98
CA GLY A 125 -11.92 -7.57 -12.88
C GLY A 125 -11.34 -8.03 -14.21
N GLY A 126 -11.54 -7.23 -15.26
CA GLY A 126 -10.90 -7.45 -16.55
C GLY A 126 -9.38 -7.21 -16.53
N PRO A 127 -8.71 -7.41 -17.68
CA PRO A 127 -7.28 -7.13 -17.85
C PRO A 127 -6.92 -5.68 -17.51
N GLU A 128 -7.87 -4.75 -17.64
CA GLU A 128 -7.73 -3.34 -17.23
C GLU A 128 -7.37 -3.20 -15.74
N ARG A 129 -7.88 -4.09 -14.87
CA ARG A 129 -7.52 -4.07 -13.44
C ARG A 129 -6.03 -4.31 -13.26
N ALA A 130 -5.48 -5.31 -13.93
CA ALA A 130 -4.06 -5.63 -13.87
C ALA A 130 -3.20 -4.51 -14.47
N GLN A 131 -3.66 -3.91 -15.58
CA GLN A 131 -3.00 -2.75 -16.19
C GLN A 131 -2.93 -1.56 -15.24
N ALA A 132 -4.04 -1.22 -14.57
CA ALA A 132 -4.10 -0.11 -13.63
C ALA A 132 -3.16 -0.31 -12.44
N ILE A 133 -3.14 -1.52 -11.86
CA ILE A 133 -2.23 -1.87 -10.76
C ILE A 133 -0.77 -1.79 -11.21
N ALA A 134 -0.45 -2.33 -12.39
CA ALA A 134 0.91 -2.31 -12.91
C ALA A 134 1.42 -0.87 -13.20
N GLU A 135 0.54 0.03 -13.67
CA GLU A 135 0.90 1.44 -13.88
C GLU A 135 1.13 2.17 -12.56
N ALA A 136 0.28 1.95 -11.56
CA ALA A 136 0.44 2.54 -10.24
C ALA A 136 1.74 2.06 -9.54
N CYS A 137 2.04 0.76 -9.62
CA CYS A 137 3.30 0.22 -9.12
C CYS A 137 4.51 0.85 -9.82
N ARG A 138 4.45 1.06 -11.14
CA ARG A 138 5.51 1.75 -11.89
C ARG A 138 5.65 3.20 -11.45
N ALA A 139 4.55 3.95 -11.36
CA ALA A 139 4.56 5.33 -10.89
C ALA A 139 5.17 5.47 -9.48
N LYS A 140 4.77 4.60 -8.54
CA LYS A 140 5.34 4.61 -7.19
C LYS A 140 6.79 4.18 -7.16
N ALA A 141 7.17 3.14 -7.91
CA ALA A 141 8.56 2.69 -8.00
C ALA A 141 9.47 3.80 -8.56
N ASP A 142 9.02 4.52 -9.58
CA ASP A 142 9.76 5.65 -10.17
C ASP A 142 10.01 6.76 -9.14
N VAL A 143 9.00 7.07 -8.31
CA VAL A 143 9.15 8.06 -7.22
C VAL A 143 10.10 7.55 -6.12
N VAL A 144 9.94 6.29 -5.69
CA VAL A 144 10.79 5.68 -4.66
C VAL A 144 12.25 5.59 -5.13
N ALA A 145 12.49 5.29 -6.40
CA ALA A 145 13.83 5.23 -6.97
C ALA A 145 14.52 6.59 -6.99
N ARG A 146 13.75 7.69 -7.12
CA ARG A 146 14.27 9.06 -7.03
C ARG A 146 14.51 9.51 -5.59
N ASP A 147 13.68 9.05 -4.64
CA ASP A 147 13.70 9.49 -3.25
C ASP A 147 13.21 8.40 -2.28
N GLU A 148 14.09 7.45 -1.93
CA GLU A 148 13.74 6.30 -1.09
C GLU A 148 13.40 6.71 0.36
N PHE A 149 14.01 7.79 0.87
CA PHE A 149 13.90 8.20 2.28
C PHE A 149 13.04 9.45 2.52
N GLU A 150 12.29 9.91 1.52
CA GLU A 150 11.34 11.03 1.63
C GLU A 150 11.97 12.37 1.99
N THR A 151 13.03 12.74 1.28
CA THR A 151 13.74 14.00 1.46
C THR A 151 13.36 15.08 0.45
N GLY A 152 12.53 14.76 -0.55
CA GLY A 152 12.11 15.68 -1.61
C GLY A 152 10.87 15.21 -2.38
N ASP A 153 11.06 14.73 -3.60
CA ASP A 153 10.01 14.43 -4.59
C ASP A 153 8.91 13.50 -4.08
N ARG A 154 9.21 12.62 -3.12
CA ARG A 154 8.22 11.67 -2.59
C ARG A 154 7.09 12.37 -1.83
N ALA A 155 7.26 13.64 -1.45
CA ALA A 155 6.19 14.48 -0.89
C ALA A 155 4.98 14.64 -1.84
N LEU A 156 5.18 14.51 -3.16
CA LEU A 156 4.09 14.57 -4.15
C LEU A 156 3.05 13.45 -3.96
N LEU A 157 3.48 12.30 -3.41
CA LEU A 157 2.56 11.19 -3.09
C LEU A 157 1.52 11.55 -2.02
N ASN A 158 1.70 12.67 -1.32
CA ASN A 158 0.74 13.20 -0.35
C ASN A 158 -0.34 14.10 -0.99
N LEU A 159 -0.47 14.12 -2.32
CA LEU A 159 -1.59 14.80 -2.99
C LEU A 159 -2.92 14.38 -2.34
N GLY A 160 -3.72 15.37 -1.93
CA GLY A 160 -4.99 15.15 -1.22
C GLY A 160 -4.89 14.74 0.26
N HIS A 161 -3.75 14.21 0.71
CA HIS A 161 -3.61 13.62 2.06
C HIS A 161 -3.70 14.66 3.19
N THR A 162 -3.28 15.90 2.98
CA THR A 162 -3.47 16.97 3.98
C THR A 162 -4.94 17.18 4.31
N PHE A 163 -5.80 17.18 3.28
CA PHE A 163 -7.25 17.31 3.46
C PHE A 163 -7.88 16.00 3.95
N GLY A 164 -7.44 14.86 3.40
CA GLY A 164 -7.88 13.53 3.82
C GLY A 164 -7.66 13.29 5.32
N HIS A 165 -6.45 13.53 5.81
CA HIS A 165 -6.13 13.38 7.24
C HIS A 165 -6.96 14.31 8.14
N ALA A 166 -7.23 15.54 7.70
CA ALA A 166 -8.09 16.46 8.45
C ALA A 166 -9.52 15.92 8.57
N LEU A 167 -10.06 15.36 7.48
CA LEU A 167 -11.40 14.77 7.45
C LEU A 167 -11.47 13.46 8.27
N GLU A 168 -10.46 12.61 8.16
CA GLU A 168 -10.32 11.41 8.98
C GLU A 168 -10.32 11.73 10.48
N ALA A 169 -9.53 12.73 10.89
CA ALA A 169 -9.47 13.18 12.28
C ALA A 169 -10.82 13.77 12.74
N ALA A 170 -11.45 14.62 11.91
CA ALA A 170 -12.74 15.23 12.21
C ALA A 170 -13.88 14.21 12.35
N THR A 171 -13.78 13.07 11.66
CA THR A 171 -14.75 11.97 11.71
C THR A 171 -14.35 10.86 12.67
N GLN A 172 -13.25 11.02 13.41
CA GLN A 172 -12.73 10.03 14.36
C GLN A 172 -12.46 8.65 13.71
N TYR A 173 -12.06 8.65 12.44
CA TYR A 173 -11.81 7.44 11.65
C TYR A 173 -13.04 6.51 11.56
N ASP A 174 -14.25 7.07 11.63
CA ASP A 174 -15.49 6.32 11.45
C ASP A 174 -15.64 5.87 9.99
N GLY A 175 -15.31 4.60 9.73
CA GLY A 175 -15.39 3.98 8.41
C GLY A 175 -16.81 3.85 7.83
N THR A 176 -17.85 4.22 8.59
CA THR A 176 -19.22 4.35 8.04
C THR A 176 -19.45 5.71 7.38
N ARG A 177 -18.64 6.72 7.74
CA ARG A 177 -18.74 8.10 7.22
C ARG A 177 -17.73 8.39 6.12
N LEU A 178 -16.61 7.69 6.12
CA LEU A 178 -15.55 7.85 5.13
C LEU A 178 -15.21 6.54 4.42
N VAL A 179 -14.81 6.67 3.17
CA VAL A 179 -14.03 5.66 2.45
C VAL A 179 -12.58 5.93 2.86
N LEU A 180 -12.08 5.11 3.80
CA LEU A 180 -10.72 5.17 4.35
C LEU A 180 -9.75 4.40 3.47
#